data_AF-A0A2D4K3L4-F1
#
_entry.id   AF-A0A2D4K3L4-F1
#
_cell.length_a   1.000
_cell.length_b   1.000
_cell.length_c   1.000
_cell.angle_alpha   90.00
_cell.angle_beta   90.00
_cell.angle_gamma   90.00
#
_symmetry.space_group_name_H-M   'P 1'
#
loop_
_entity.id
_entity.type
_entity.pdbx_description
1 polymer ?
#
loop_
_entity_poly.entity_id
_entity_poly.type
_entity_poly.pdbx_seq_one_letter_code
_entity_poly.pdbx_strand_id
1 'polypeptide(L)'
;MTLIPRVLILLGGTAVSPKELYEINLQDISMSGTEESLSTSACVRKLFRSLFMADVFSELQAVPTMSVIVMAQGHRNCGIDWFRPKLNYKVPTRGKKLTVNLLCSHENSTALSTCQEINSAWDDYIWFQAPVIIKGFNYFS
;
A
#
# COMPACT_ATOMS: atom_id res chain seq x y z
N MET A 1 -16.33 3.68 -8.57
CA MET A 1 -15.43 3.33 -7.45
C MET A 1 -14.37 2.37 -7.99
N THR A 2 -13.08 2.69 -7.89
CA THR A 2 -11.99 1.77 -8.29
C THR A 2 -11.44 1.06 -7.08
N LEU A 3 -11.03 -0.19 -7.24
CA LEU A 3 -10.27 -0.90 -6.22
C LEU A 3 -8.84 -0.37 -6.19
N ILE A 4 -8.19 -0.54 -5.04
CA ILE A 4 -6.79 -0.14 -4.82
C ILE A 4 -6.07 -1.38 -4.32
N PRO A 5 -5.43 -2.17 -5.20
CA PRO A 5 -4.77 -3.40 -4.79
C PRO A 5 -3.49 -3.14 -4.00
N ARG A 6 -2.75 -2.07 -4.31
CA ARG A 6 -1.47 -1.76 -3.65
C ARG A 6 -1.29 -0.26 -3.45
N VAL A 7 -0.70 0.11 -2.32
CA VAL A 7 -0.32 1.49 -1.97
C VAL A 7 1.16 1.51 -1.61
N LEU A 8 1.86 2.54 -2.07
CA LEU A 8 3.25 2.81 -1.72
C LEU A 8 3.35 4.17 -1.02
N ILE A 9 4.11 4.19 0.07
CA ILE A 9 4.51 5.39 0.79
C ILE A 9 6.03 5.47 0.69
N LEU A 10 6.52 6.50 0.02
CA LEU A 10 7.91 6.68 -0.36
C LEU A 10 8.47 7.88 0.39
N LEU A 11 9.52 7.71 1.18
CA LEU A 11 10.16 8.78 1.95
C LEU A 11 11.54 9.11 1.38
N GLY A 12 11.78 10.41 1.22
CA GLY A 12 13.02 10.96 0.68
C GLY A 12 13.29 10.58 -0.78
N GLY A 13 14.30 11.21 -1.38
CA GLY A 13 14.70 10.90 -2.75
C GLY A 13 13.60 11.19 -3.77
N THR A 14 13.37 10.24 -4.69
CA THR A 14 12.36 10.35 -5.76
C THR A 14 11.48 9.11 -5.82
N ALA A 15 10.37 9.16 -6.56
CA ALA A 15 9.47 8.02 -6.69
C ALA A 15 10.15 6.74 -7.22
N VAL A 16 11.16 6.89 -8.08
CA VAL A 16 11.92 5.77 -8.68
C VAL A 16 13.14 5.33 -7.84
N SER A 17 13.58 6.17 -6.91
CA SER A 17 14.71 5.90 -6.02
C SER A 17 14.46 6.57 -4.66
N PRO A 18 13.58 6.00 -3.83
CA PRO A 18 13.28 6.50 -2.50
C PRO A 18 14.42 6.14 -1.52
N LYS A 19 14.52 6.88 -0.42
CA LYS A 19 15.37 6.46 0.71
C LYS A 19 14.71 5.31 1.45
N GLU A 20 13.41 5.43 1.67
CA GLU A 20 12.59 4.41 2.34
C GLU A 20 11.27 4.20 1.58
N LEU A 21 10.84 2.94 1.51
CA LEU A 21 9.63 2.51 0.83
C LEU A 21 8.85 1.59 1.75
N TYR A 22 7.59 1.95 1.96
CA TYR A 22 6.59 1.16 2.68
C TYR A 22 5.49 0.78 1.70
N GLU A 23 5.12 -0.50 1.72
CA GLU A 23 4.11 -1.05 0.83
C GLU A 23 2.94 -1.61 1.63
N ILE A 24 1.71 -1.30 1.21
CA ILE A 24 0.49 -1.90 1.74
C ILE A 24 -0.15 -2.66 0.59
N ASN A 25 -0.26 -3.99 0.74
CA ASN A 25 -0.87 -4.89 -0.21
C ASN A 25 -2.28 -5.29 0.27
N LEU A 26 -3.26 -4.98 -0.58
CA LEU A 26 -4.70 -5.14 -0.38
C LEU A 26 -5.30 -6.14 -1.40
N GLN A 27 -4.47 -6.79 -2.23
CA GLN A 27 -4.93 -7.68 -3.31
C GLN A 27 -5.78 -8.86 -2.81
N ASP A 28 -5.48 -9.35 -1.61
CA ASP A 28 -6.11 -10.54 -1.03
C ASP A 28 -7.28 -10.21 -0.08
N ILE A 29 -7.76 -8.96 -0.11
CA ILE A 29 -8.99 -8.59 0.61
C ILE A 29 -10.19 -8.97 -0.26
N SER A 30 -11.02 -9.87 0.26
CA SER A 30 -12.27 -10.24 -0.40
C SER A 30 -13.29 -9.10 -0.31
N MET A 31 -13.95 -8.80 -1.43
CA MET A 31 -15.10 -7.89 -1.48
C MET A 31 -16.45 -8.63 -1.39
N SER A 32 -16.43 -9.96 -1.42
CA SER A 32 -17.63 -10.77 -1.29
C SER A 32 -18.00 -10.91 0.18
N GLY A 33 -18.94 -10.11 0.67
CA GLY A 33 -19.44 -10.23 2.03
C GLY A 33 -20.91 -9.84 2.11
N THR A 34 -21.78 -10.84 1.99
CA THR A 34 -23.17 -10.82 2.48
C THR A 34 -23.25 -11.14 3.99
N GLU A 35 -22.11 -11.32 4.65
CA GLU A 35 -21.98 -11.70 6.07
C GLU A 35 -21.41 -10.54 6.91
N GLU A 36 -21.69 -10.55 8.22
CA GLU A 36 -21.30 -9.53 9.22
C GLU A 36 -19.84 -9.06 9.06
N SER A 37 -19.65 -7.91 8.43
CA SER A 37 -18.34 -7.28 8.30
C SER A 37 -17.85 -6.80 9.67
N LEU A 38 -16.61 -7.16 10.04
CA LEU A 38 -15.95 -6.54 11.17
C LEU A 38 -15.91 -5.01 11.02
N SER A 39 -16.03 -4.30 12.13
CA SER A 39 -15.89 -2.84 12.11
C SER A 39 -14.48 -2.44 11.66
N THR A 40 -14.38 -1.39 10.84
CA THR A 40 -13.09 -0.86 10.36
C THR A 40 -12.15 -0.54 11.52
N SER A 41 -12.68 -0.05 12.65
CA SER A 41 -11.88 0.25 13.84
C SER A 41 -11.25 -1.01 14.47
N ALA A 42 -11.94 -2.16 14.46
CA ALA A 42 -11.35 -3.43 14.90
C ALA A 42 -10.21 -3.87 13.98
N CYS A 43 -10.38 -3.79 12.66
CA CYS A 43 -9.35 -4.13 11.68
C CYS A 43 -8.12 -3.22 11.80
N VAL A 44 -8.32 -1.90 11.93
CA VAL A 44 -7.24 -0.93 12.11
C VAL A 44 -6.47 -1.21 13.41
N ARG A 45 -7.16 -1.46 14.53
CA ARG A 45 -6.49 -1.84 15.79
C ARG A 45 -5.68 -3.12 15.66
N LYS A 46 -6.21 -4.14 15.00
CA LYS A 46 -5.48 -5.40 14.74
C LYS A 46 -4.23 -5.14 13.91
N LEU A 47 -4.34 -4.35 12.85
CA LEU A 47 -3.21 -3.96 12.00
C LEU A 47 -2.11 -3.26 12.80
N PHE A 48 -2.45 -2.20 13.54
CA PHE A 48 -1.46 -1.47 14.33
C PHE A 48 -0.86 -2.32 15.46
N ARG A 49 -1.65 -3.21 16.08
CA ARG A 49 -1.13 -4.17 17.06
C ARG A 49 -0.10 -5.10 16.43
N SER A 50 -0.38 -5.64 15.25
CA SER A 50 0.56 -6.49 14.51
C SER A 50 1.84 -5.74 14.12
N LEU A 51 1.73 -4.49 13.68
CA LEU A 51 2.90 -3.64 13.37
C LEU A 51 3.76 -3.39 14.63
N PHE A 52 3.11 -3.09 15.76
CA PHE A 52 3.80 -2.87 17.03
C PHE A 52 4.52 -4.13 17.53
N MET A 53 3.84 -5.28 17.51
CA MET A 53 4.44 -6.55 17.94
C MET A 53 5.60 -7.01 17.04
N ALA A 54 5.60 -6.62 15.77
CA ALA A 54 6.68 -6.92 14.83
C ALA A 54 7.88 -5.95 14.93
N ASP A 55 7.80 -4.92 15.78
CA ASP A 55 8.88 -3.97 16.06
C ASP A 55 9.53 -3.35 14.80
N VAL A 56 8.67 -3.03 13.81
CA VAL A 56 9.09 -2.64 12.45
C VAL A 56 9.71 -1.24 12.35
N PHE A 57 9.70 -0.47 13.45
CA PHE A 57 10.22 0.91 13.53
C PHE A 57 11.27 1.05 14.64
N SER A 58 12.12 0.04 14.83
CA SER A 58 13.13 -0.06 15.90
C SER A 58 14.42 0.75 15.65
N GLU A 59 14.44 1.60 14.62
CA GLU A 59 15.62 2.38 14.25
C GLU A 59 15.91 3.45 15.32
N LEU A 60 17.07 3.31 15.98
CA LEU A 60 17.50 4.21 17.07
C LEU A 60 17.98 5.57 16.56
N GLN A 61 18.35 5.67 15.29
CA GLN A 61 18.84 6.91 14.70
C GLN A 61 17.67 7.82 14.34
N ALA A 62 17.74 9.07 14.78
CA ALA A 62 16.78 10.08 14.35
C ALA A 62 16.84 10.25 12.82
N VAL A 63 15.71 9.96 12.17
CA VAL A 63 15.55 10.14 10.73
C VAL A 63 15.37 11.64 10.44
N PRO A 64 16.09 12.21 9.46
CA PRO A 64 15.91 13.62 9.11
C PRO A 64 14.51 13.87 8.56
N THR A 65 14.07 15.13 8.56
CA THR A 65 12.82 15.51 7.90
C THR A 65 12.88 15.19 6.40
N MET A 66 12.03 14.26 5.96
CA MET A 66 11.96 13.83 4.57
C MET A 66 10.67 14.29 3.89
N SER A 67 10.73 14.37 2.57
CA SER A 67 9.55 14.46 1.73
C SER A 67 8.87 13.10 1.58
N VAL A 68 7.55 13.07 1.51
CA VAL A 68 6.73 11.87 1.30
C VAL A 68 6.02 11.96 -0.04
N ILE A 69 6.10 10.89 -0.82
CA ILE A 69 5.35 10.67 -2.06
C ILE A 69 4.42 9.49 -1.84
N VAL A 70 3.14 9.66 -2.15
CA VAL A 70 2.14 8.59 -2.08
C VAL A 70 1.81 8.12 -3.49
N MET A 71 1.83 6.81 -3.68
CA MET A 71 1.39 6.16 -4.91
C MET A 71 0.37 5.07 -4.61
N ALA A 72 -0.58 4.89 -5.50
CA ALA A 72 -1.59 3.83 -5.39
C ALA A 72 -1.83 3.22 -6.77
N GLN A 73 -2.13 1.93 -6.80
CA GLN A 73 -2.65 1.30 -8.00
C GLN A 73 -4.15 1.58 -8.15
N GLY A 74 -4.59 1.77 -9.38
CA GLY A 74 -6.00 1.89 -9.72
C GLY A 74 -6.24 1.44 -11.14
N HIS A 75 -7.49 1.09 -11.45
CA HIS A 75 -7.86 0.70 -12.80
C HIS A 75 -7.57 1.83 -13.78
N ARG A 76 -6.96 1.53 -14.93
CA ARG A 76 -6.56 2.54 -15.94
C ARG A 76 -7.68 3.51 -16.36
N ASN A 77 -8.92 3.04 -16.34
CA ASN A 77 -10.11 3.80 -16.72
C ASN A 77 -10.92 4.32 -15.51
N CYS A 78 -10.31 4.45 -14.32
CA CYS A 78 -11.04 4.88 -13.11
C CYS A 78 -11.49 6.34 -13.12
N GLY A 79 -11.04 7.14 -14.10
CA GLY A 79 -11.45 8.54 -14.27
C GLY A 79 -10.89 9.51 -13.23
N ILE A 80 -9.88 9.10 -12.44
CA ILE A 80 -9.24 9.98 -11.46
C ILE A 80 -8.36 11.03 -12.15
N ASP A 81 -8.51 12.29 -11.75
CA ASP A 81 -7.85 13.45 -12.35
C ASP A 81 -6.78 14.06 -11.44
N TRP A 82 -6.98 13.99 -10.12
CA TRP A 82 -6.07 14.52 -9.11
C TRP A 82 -4.73 13.78 -9.09
N PHE A 83 -4.76 12.45 -9.00
CA PHE A 83 -3.54 11.64 -9.09
C PHE A 83 -3.08 11.53 -10.54
N ARG A 84 -1.76 11.56 -10.76
CA ARG A 84 -1.17 11.47 -12.10
C ARG A 84 -0.77 10.04 -12.45
N PRO A 85 -1.20 9.48 -13.59
CA PRO A 85 -0.83 8.13 -14.00
C PRO A 85 0.68 8.05 -14.31
N LYS A 86 1.29 6.92 -13.98
CA LYS A 86 2.70 6.59 -14.19
C LYS A 86 2.81 5.22 -14.85
N LEU A 87 2.50 5.16 -16.15
CA LEU A 87 2.43 3.92 -16.95
C LEU A 87 3.74 3.10 -16.95
N ASN A 88 4.88 3.78 -16.91
CA ASN A 88 6.21 3.14 -16.94
C ASN A 88 6.82 2.93 -15.55
N TYR A 89 6.05 3.16 -14.48
CA TYR A 89 6.57 3.02 -13.13
C TYR A 89 6.82 1.56 -12.78
N LYS A 90 8.00 1.30 -12.21
CA LYS A 90 8.36 0.03 -11.61
C LYS A 90 8.66 0.26 -10.15
N VAL A 91 8.16 -0.63 -9.30
CA VAL A 91 8.38 -0.55 -7.85
C VAL A 91 9.89 -0.67 -7.57
N PRO A 92 10.51 0.31 -6.88
CA PRO A 92 11.91 0.23 -6.50
C PRO A 92 12.19 -0.98 -5.60
N THR A 93 13.29 -1.69 -5.88
CA THR A 93 13.76 -2.79 -5.02
C THR A 93 14.61 -2.28 -3.85
N ARG A 94 15.31 -1.15 -4.05
CA ARG A 94 16.13 -0.48 -3.03
C ARG A 94 15.26 0.40 -2.13
N GLY A 95 15.61 0.46 -0.84
CA GLY A 95 14.93 1.31 0.14
C GLY A 95 13.67 0.68 0.72
N LYS A 96 13.29 -0.55 0.32
CA LYS A 96 12.16 -1.27 0.88
C LYS A 96 12.36 -1.55 2.37
N LYS A 97 11.54 -0.95 3.22
CA LYS A 97 11.56 -1.11 4.69
C LYS A 97 10.53 -2.11 5.17
N LEU A 98 9.31 -2.05 4.63
CA LEU A 98 8.19 -2.87 5.10
C LEU A 98 7.17 -3.15 3.99
N THR A 99 6.61 -4.36 4.01
CA THR A 99 5.39 -4.70 3.28
C THR A 99 4.34 -5.23 4.25
N VAL A 100 3.18 -4.60 4.25
CA VAL A 100 2.00 -5.02 5.01
C VAL A 100 1.06 -5.74 4.06
N ASN A 101 0.88 -7.05 4.25
CA ASN A 101 -0.10 -7.83 3.50
C ASN A 101 -1.38 -7.97 4.31
N LEU A 102 -2.51 -7.53 3.74
CA LEU A 102 -3.82 -7.65 4.35
C LEU A 102 -4.57 -8.80 3.71
N LEU A 103 -4.97 -9.77 4.55
CA LEU A 103 -5.59 -11.03 4.16
C LEU A 103 -6.87 -11.23 4.97
N CYS A 104 -7.93 -11.68 4.31
CA CYS A 104 -9.16 -12.13 4.95
C CYS A 104 -9.14 -13.67 5.02
N SER A 105 -9.08 -14.23 6.23
CA SER A 105 -9.17 -15.69 6.41
C SER A 105 -10.58 -16.14 6.04
N HIS A 106 -10.73 -16.97 5.01
CA HIS A 106 -11.98 -17.67 4.76
C HIS A 106 -11.75 -19.14 5.11
N GLU A 107 -12.41 -19.60 6.17
CA GLU A 107 -12.15 -20.92 6.75
C GLU A 107 -12.78 -22.09 5.98
N ASN A 108 -13.41 -21.87 4.82
CA ASN A 108 -14.02 -22.94 4.00
C ASN A 108 -13.87 -22.72 2.49
N SER A 109 -12.66 -22.85 1.94
CA SER A 109 -12.51 -23.07 0.50
C SER A 109 -11.31 -23.96 0.20
N THR A 110 -11.55 -25.26 0.20
CA THR A 110 -10.88 -26.24 -0.65
C THR A 110 -11.07 -25.82 -2.11
N ALA A 111 -10.26 -24.88 -2.58
CA ALA A 111 -10.11 -24.58 -4.00
C ALA A 111 -8.69 -24.06 -4.23
N LEU A 112 -7.79 -25.03 -4.43
CA LEU A 112 -6.47 -24.85 -5.02
C LEU A 112 -6.65 -24.43 -6.50
N SER A 113 -7.17 -23.24 -6.75
CA SER A 113 -7.42 -22.72 -8.10
C SER A 113 -7.75 -21.23 -8.01
N THR A 114 -6.74 -20.35 -8.11
CA THR A 114 -6.93 -18.92 -8.51
C THR A 114 -5.63 -18.09 -8.59
N CYS A 115 -4.43 -18.66 -8.37
CA CYS A 115 -3.18 -17.87 -8.55
C CYS A 115 -3.00 -17.32 -9.98
N GLN A 116 -3.58 -17.94 -11.01
CA GLN A 116 -3.54 -17.42 -12.39
C GLN A 116 -4.64 -16.40 -12.69
N GLU A 117 -5.86 -16.58 -12.17
CA GLU A 117 -6.98 -15.67 -12.44
C GLU A 117 -6.83 -14.34 -11.69
N ILE A 118 -6.31 -14.34 -10.45
CA ILE A 118 -6.08 -13.11 -9.67
C ILE A 118 -5.02 -12.22 -10.33
N ASN A 119 -3.98 -12.82 -10.93
CA ASN A 119 -2.97 -12.04 -11.66
C ASN A 119 -3.57 -11.32 -12.88
N SER A 120 -4.47 -11.99 -13.62
CA SER A 120 -5.16 -11.36 -14.76
C SER A 120 -6.11 -10.23 -14.35
N ALA A 121 -6.69 -10.28 -13.15
CA ALA A 121 -7.64 -9.27 -12.67
C ALA A 121 -6.98 -7.89 -12.43
N TRP A 122 -5.67 -7.86 -12.20
CA TRP A 122 -4.92 -6.63 -11.91
C TRP A 122 -4.07 -6.13 -13.10
N ASP A 123 -4.10 -6.80 -14.26
CA ASP A 123 -3.32 -6.40 -15.46
C ASP A 123 -3.70 -5.00 -15.96
N ASP A 124 -4.95 -4.59 -15.73
CA ASP A 124 -5.49 -3.28 -16.11
C ASP A 124 -5.18 -2.17 -15.09
N TYR A 125 -4.46 -2.48 -14.02
CA TYR A 125 -4.17 -1.55 -12.95
C TYR A 125 -2.81 -0.90 -13.14
N ILE A 126 -2.81 0.44 -13.17
CA ILE A 126 -1.61 1.25 -13.34
C ILE A 126 -1.30 2.01 -12.07
N TRP A 127 -0.05 2.44 -11.93
CA TRP A 127 0.37 3.28 -10.82
C TRP A 127 -0.08 4.72 -11.03
N PHE A 128 -0.61 5.31 -9.97
CA PHE A 128 -0.99 6.71 -9.87
C PHE A 128 -0.18 7.35 -8.75
N GLN A 129 0.37 8.54 -9.00
CA GLN A 129 1.15 9.31 -8.02
C GLN A 129 0.37 10.54 -7.58
N ALA A 130 0.39 10.85 -6.28
CA ALA A 130 -0.10 12.13 -5.79
C ALA A 130 0.66 13.28 -6.48
N PRO A 131 -0.03 14.36 -6.91
CA PRO A 131 0.60 15.48 -7.60
C PRO A 131 1.43 16.36 -6.66
N VAL A 132 1.15 16.27 -5.35
CA VAL A 132 1.82 17.04 -4.29
C VAL A 132 2.76 16.15 -3.49
N ILE A 133 3.90 16.73 -3.12
CA ILE A 133 4.88 16.11 -2.24
C ILE A 133 4.66 16.67 -0.83
N ILE A 134 4.48 15.78 0.15
CA ILE A 134 4.27 16.19 1.55
C ILE A 134 5.65 16.39 2.18
N LYS A 135 5.93 17.56 2.76
CA LYS A 135 7.21 17.81 3.43
C LYS A 135 7.08 17.59 4.94
N GLY A 136 7.88 16.70 5.50
CA GLY A 136 8.02 16.57 6.95
C GLY A 136 8.63 17.84 7.56
N PHE A 137 8.16 18.23 8.73
CA PHE A 137 8.70 19.32 9.52
C PHE A 137 8.92 18.86 10.96
N ASN A 138 9.87 19.47 11.66
CA ASN A 138 10.10 19.29 13.08
C ASN A 138 10.42 20.67 13.66
N TYR A 139 9.76 21.05 14.75
CA TYR A 139 9.93 22.37 15.39
C TYR A 139 11.08 22.40 16.41
N PHE A 140 11.67 21.26 16.73
CA PHE A 140 12.80 21.16 17.64
C PHE A 140 14.00 20.57 16.89
N SER A 141 15.00 21.43 16.61
CA SER A 141 16.35 21.06 16.18
C SER A 141 17.35 21.78 17.07
#